data_AF-A0A651EG47-F1
#
_entry.id   AF-A0A651EG47-F1
#
_cell.length_a   1.000
_cell.length_b   1.000
_cell.length_c   1.000
_cell.angle_alpha   90.00
_cell.angle_beta   90.00
_cell.angle_gamma   90.00
#
_symmetry.space_group_name_H-M   'P 1'
#
loop_
_entity.id
_entity.type
_entity.pdbx_description
1 polymer ?
#
loop_
_entity_poly.entity_id
_entity_poly.type
_entity_poly.pdbx_seq_one_letter_code
_entity_poly.pdbx_strand_id
1 'polypeptide(L)'
;MCVMRKGLSIVLLLCLFFGLSACRDRGDSAEILGVDNVTLTVGDAFNPLTGITAVDARDGDITSRITVSGTVNMNVAGTYTLTYRVTGSDGNEISVTRTVTVLTEDGCGPNQRKVDGVCVDIEPSEIVIMHGATYEIDPFHPNFSGTQQLQRQNRQREVEELYNVTIRYRSYPDNAPWGPSRVTAIIQSSVSGNHLADIYWSVSDWIQQLARAEAIVPVDQYMNTIGVNVHADYRAVGTFKDNVYGFSSGMLTADSGLYYNADLVKSLGVANPTQLFLDGEWTWSRFETWATQVQAILDEDEFAIGGMPSYYVENMVPLNGGRLINMTLGRVAFHQAPALETYTFLKSLVEKDLWETAPSYDAGSPSWQAGKVAIHPGQLWFVTADNRWGGLNFELGFVPYPRADDFIGDHASPVSGVALYHLASGMTPEREELVFRVWNELQLWRTEQELRDEFELTLLTRFDEEIYVEAYMMIFDKIYLEIINAIGINPYTPDIGFRGQINAAIRLPDRDPRTVVDSIRPIYQAALDDYLE
;
A
#
# COMPACT_ATOMS: atom_id res chain seq x y z
N MET A 1 -78.12 -14.90 8.14
CA MET A 1 -78.46 -16.17 7.46
C MET A 1 -77.16 -16.76 6.94
N CYS A 2 -76.86 -18.00 7.33
CA CYS A 2 -75.57 -18.67 7.15
C CYS A 2 -75.58 -19.55 5.88
N VAL A 3 -74.37 -19.82 5.35
CA VAL A 3 -73.96 -20.92 4.42
C VAL A 3 -74.27 -20.67 2.91
N MET A 4 -73.39 -20.84 1.90
CA MET A 4 -72.30 -21.81 1.66
C MET A 4 -71.27 -21.35 0.59
N ARG A 5 -70.08 -21.98 0.64
CA ARG A 5 -68.85 -21.90 -0.19
C ARG A 5 -68.99 -22.14 -1.71
N LYS A 6 -68.01 -21.59 -2.47
CA LYS A 6 -67.26 -22.11 -3.65
C LYS A 6 -66.18 -21.04 -3.97
N GLY A 7 -64.87 -21.27 -3.97
CA GLY A 7 -64.07 -22.22 -4.76
C GLY A 7 -63.40 -21.45 -5.91
N LEU A 8 -62.15 -20.97 -5.74
CA LEU A 8 -61.38 -20.37 -6.84
C LEU A 8 -59.97 -20.95 -6.88
N SER A 9 -59.71 -21.69 -7.95
CA SER A 9 -58.48 -22.42 -8.25
C SER A 9 -57.39 -21.48 -8.76
N ILE A 10 -56.18 -21.72 -8.27
CA ILE A 10 -54.92 -21.09 -8.70
C ILE A 10 -54.52 -21.68 -10.07
N VAL A 11 -54.31 -20.80 -11.06
CA VAL A 11 -53.80 -21.16 -12.39
C VAL A 11 -52.27 -21.15 -12.33
N LEU A 12 -51.69 -22.33 -12.42
CA LEU A 12 -50.25 -22.58 -12.53
C LEU A 12 -49.88 -22.45 -14.01
N LEU A 13 -49.14 -21.39 -14.37
CA LEU A 13 -48.68 -21.16 -15.74
C LEU A 13 -47.40 -21.98 -15.98
N LEU A 14 -47.49 -23.00 -16.84
CA LEU A 14 -46.35 -23.71 -17.40
C LEU A 14 -45.53 -22.76 -18.29
N CYS A 15 -44.30 -22.45 -17.86
CA CYS A 15 -43.24 -22.04 -18.77
C CYS A 15 -42.21 -23.18 -18.83
N LEU A 16 -42.03 -23.74 -20.03
CA LEU A 16 -40.97 -24.68 -20.36
C LEU A 16 -39.62 -24.01 -20.11
N PHE A 17 -39.00 -24.33 -18.98
CA PHE A 17 -37.55 -24.26 -18.88
C PHE A 17 -36.99 -25.52 -19.53
N PHE A 18 -36.28 -25.33 -20.64
CA PHE A 18 -35.28 -26.30 -21.09
C PHE A 18 -34.34 -26.54 -19.91
N GLY A 19 -34.47 -27.71 -19.28
CA GLY A 19 -33.46 -28.23 -18.39
C GLY A 19 -32.21 -28.53 -19.20
N LEU A 20 -31.38 -27.51 -19.42
CA LEU A 20 -29.95 -27.71 -19.49
C LEU A 20 -29.54 -28.18 -18.10
N SER A 21 -29.68 -29.50 -17.89
CA SER A 21 -28.90 -30.20 -16.90
C SER A 21 -27.45 -30.00 -17.32
N ALA A 22 -26.83 -28.95 -16.80
CA ALA A 22 -25.41 -28.98 -16.57
C ALA A 22 -25.19 -30.09 -15.54
N CYS A 23 -25.05 -31.32 -16.03
CA CYS A 23 -24.16 -32.28 -15.43
C CYS A 23 -22.80 -31.58 -15.36
N ARG A 24 -22.55 -30.85 -14.27
CA ARG A 24 -21.17 -30.55 -13.88
C ARG A 24 -20.63 -31.92 -13.48
N ASP A 25 -19.93 -32.56 -14.40
CA ASP A 25 -19.23 -33.81 -14.16
C ASP A 25 -18.43 -33.66 -12.87
N ARG A 26 -18.80 -34.43 -11.84
CA ARG A 26 -18.01 -34.59 -10.60
C ARG A 26 -16.82 -35.53 -10.86
N GLY A 27 -16.13 -35.36 -11.98
CA GLY A 27 -15.26 -36.38 -12.53
C GLY A 27 -13.97 -35.90 -13.16
N ASP A 28 -13.63 -34.60 -13.13
CA ASP A 28 -12.46 -34.03 -13.82
C ASP A 28 -11.59 -33.17 -12.89
N SER A 29 -11.48 -33.52 -11.60
CA SER A 29 -10.68 -32.78 -10.62
C SER A 29 -9.47 -33.57 -10.15
N ALA A 30 -8.31 -32.91 -10.06
CA ALA A 30 -7.14 -33.44 -9.39
C ALA A 30 -7.36 -33.62 -7.88
N GLU A 31 -6.64 -34.56 -7.26
CA GLU A 31 -6.61 -34.83 -5.82
C GLU A 31 -5.18 -35.11 -5.35
N ILE A 32 -4.80 -34.64 -4.16
CA ILE A 32 -3.52 -34.94 -3.49
C ILE A 32 -3.79 -35.86 -2.29
N LEU A 33 -3.06 -36.97 -2.20
CA LEU A 33 -3.20 -38.00 -1.17
C LEU A 33 -1.90 -38.16 -0.35
N GLY A 34 -2.03 -38.65 0.89
CA GLY A 34 -0.89 -38.97 1.77
C GLY A 34 -0.34 -37.81 2.61
N VAL A 35 -1.02 -36.67 2.62
CA VAL A 35 -0.61 -35.40 3.26
C VAL A 35 -0.91 -35.34 4.78
N ASP A 36 -0.86 -36.47 5.47
CA ASP A 36 -1.10 -36.54 6.92
C ASP A 36 -0.01 -35.81 7.72
N ASN A 37 -0.40 -35.21 8.84
CA ASN A 37 0.54 -34.59 9.78
C ASN A 37 1.51 -35.63 10.34
N VAL A 38 2.77 -35.22 10.58
CA VAL A 38 3.80 -36.13 11.08
C VAL A 38 4.59 -35.50 12.22
N THR A 39 4.94 -36.33 13.20
CA THR A 39 5.82 -35.99 14.31
C THR A 39 7.14 -36.71 14.15
N LEU A 40 8.24 -35.97 14.22
CA LEU A 40 9.63 -36.43 14.10
C LEU A 40 10.45 -35.89 15.26
N THR A 41 11.64 -36.40 15.47
CA THR A 41 12.59 -35.85 16.44
C THR A 41 13.72 -35.12 15.71
N VAL A 42 14.32 -34.10 16.34
CA VAL A 42 15.53 -33.45 15.81
C VAL A 42 16.56 -34.51 15.39
N GLY A 43 17.10 -34.33 14.17
CA GLY A 43 18.08 -35.23 13.56
C GLY A 43 17.48 -36.35 12.69
N ASP A 44 16.15 -36.57 12.73
CA ASP A 44 15.51 -37.56 11.87
C ASP A 44 15.63 -37.18 10.38
N ALA A 45 15.73 -38.20 9.52
CA ALA A 45 15.68 -38.01 8.08
C ALA A 45 14.24 -37.70 7.64
N PHE A 46 14.05 -36.61 6.91
CA PHE A 46 12.74 -36.21 6.39
C PHE A 46 12.80 -35.85 4.91
N ASN A 47 11.96 -36.50 4.11
CA ASN A 47 11.72 -36.14 2.72
C ASN A 47 10.24 -35.75 2.54
N PRO A 48 9.95 -34.47 2.20
CA PRO A 48 8.60 -33.93 2.04
C PRO A 48 7.68 -34.74 1.12
N LEU A 49 8.23 -35.35 0.06
CA LEU A 49 7.45 -36.07 -0.96
C LEU A 49 7.22 -37.55 -0.64
N THR A 50 7.75 -38.05 0.47
CA THR A 50 7.61 -39.47 0.84
C THR A 50 6.15 -39.80 1.11
N GLY A 51 5.59 -40.73 0.32
CA GLY A 51 4.21 -41.19 0.48
C GLY A 51 3.14 -40.25 -0.08
N ILE A 52 3.54 -39.10 -0.65
CA ILE A 52 2.62 -38.14 -1.27
C ILE A 52 2.38 -38.57 -2.72
N THR A 53 1.11 -38.62 -3.12
CA THR A 53 0.72 -38.90 -4.51
C THR A 53 -0.34 -37.91 -4.98
N ALA A 54 -0.44 -37.70 -6.28
CA ALA A 54 -1.53 -36.93 -6.87
C ALA A 54 -2.12 -37.67 -8.07
N VAL A 55 -3.45 -37.65 -8.15
CA VAL A 55 -4.20 -38.29 -9.23
C VAL A 55 -5.17 -37.31 -9.85
N ASP A 56 -5.29 -37.38 -11.17
CA ASP A 56 -6.26 -36.64 -11.97
C ASP A 56 -7.08 -37.63 -12.78
N ALA A 57 -8.37 -37.34 -12.94
CA ALA A 57 -9.28 -38.28 -13.56
C ALA A 57 -9.00 -38.53 -15.06
N ARG A 58 -8.39 -37.57 -15.77
CA ARG A 58 -8.04 -37.70 -17.20
C ARG A 58 -6.59 -38.10 -17.41
N ASP A 59 -5.68 -37.51 -16.64
CA ASP A 59 -4.24 -37.74 -16.79
C ASP A 59 -3.72 -38.94 -15.97
N GLY A 60 -4.51 -39.46 -15.04
CA GLY A 60 -4.10 -40.53 -14.13
C GLY A 60 -3.12 -40.03 -13.07
N ASP A 61 -1.98 -40.71 -12.90
CA ASP A 61 -0.96 -40.32 -11.92
C ASP A 61 -0.23 -39.05 -12.38
N ILE A 62 -0.40 -37.98 -11.61
CA ILE A 62 0.25 -36.68 -11.82
C ILE A 62 1.19 -36.31 -10.66
N THR A 63 1.62 -37.30 -9.86
CA THR A 63 2.47 -37.11 -8.68
C THR A 63 3.74 -36.32 -8.98
N SER A 64 4.35 -36.51 -10.15
CA SER A 64 5.56 -35.78 -10.55
C SER A 64 5.35 -34.28 -10.81
N ARG A 65 4.09 -33.82 -10.87
CA ARG A 65 3.72 -32.40 -11.05
C ARG A 65 3.51 -31.68 -9.72
N ILE A 66 3.58 -32.38 -8.59
CA ILE A 66 3.43 -31.76 -7.28
C ILE A 66 4.59 -30.79 -7.06
N THR A 67 4.24 -29.56 -6.70
CA THR A 67 5.18 -28.58 -6.17
C THR A 67 4.98 -28.46 -4.66
N VAL A 68 6.07 -28.33 -3.91
CA VAL A 68 6.05 -28.18 -2.46
C VAL A 68 6.65 -26.84 -2.09
N SER A 69 5.93 -26.05 -1.31
CA SER A 69 6.42 -24.81 -0.70
C SER A 69 6.47 -24.95 0.81
N GLY A 70 7.47 -24.29 1.42
CA GLY A 70 7.80 -24.42 2.85
C GLY A 70 9.07 -25.24 3.06
N THR A 71 9.70 -25.07 4.21
CA THR A 71 10.91 -25.79 4.60
C THR A 71 10.78 -26.32 6.03
N VAL A 72 11.32 -27.51 6.27
CA VAL A 72 11.38 -28.11 7.62
C VAL A 72 12.84 -28.15 8.04
N ASN A 73 13.18 -27.52 9.15
CA ASN A 73 14.52 -27.59 9.71
C ASN A 73 14.60 -28.74 10.72
N MET A 74 15.11 -29.89 10.28
CA MET A 74 15.25 -31.08 11.14
C MET A 74 16.29 -30.92 12.27
N ASN A 75 17.00 -29.79 12.35
CA ASN A 75 17.94 -29.52 13.43
C ASN A 75 17.32 -28.66 14.55
N VAL A 76 16.07 -28.20 14.39
CA VAL A 76 15.41 -27.30 15.33
C VAL A 76 14.05 -27.89 15.66
N ALA A 77 13.76 -28.02 16.96
CA ALA A 77 12.43 -28.40 17.41
C ALA A 77 11.46 -27.27 17.06
N GLY A 78 10.32 -27.63 16.47
CA GLY A 78 9.46 -26.65 15.83
C GLY A 78 8.26 -27.32 15.21
N THR A 79 7.21 -26.56 14.99
CA THR A 79 6.14 -26.98 14.09
C THR A 79 6.33 -26.25 12.76
N TYR A 80 6.28 -27.00 11.66
CA TYR A 80 6.54 -26.51 10.31
C TYR A 80 5.35 -26.85 9.41
N THR A 81 5.00 -25.94 8.50
CA THR A 81 3.91 -26.16 7.53
C THR A 81 4.48 -26.34 6.14
N LEU A 82 4.08 -27.41 5.46
CA LEU A 82 4.35 -27.64 4.05
C LEU A 82 3.05 -27.52 3.27
N THR A 83 3.11 -26.88 2.10
CA THR A 83 1.97 -26.76 1.18
C THR A 83 2.29 -27.49 -0.11
N TYR A 84 1.40 -28.37 -0.53
CA TYR A 84 1.51 -29.17 -1.75
C TYR A 84 0.52 -28.65 -2.76
N ARG A 85 0.99 -28.30 -3.97
CA ARG A 85 0.16 -27.79 -5.06
C ARG A 85 0.29 -28.67 -6.30
N VAL A 86 -0.82 -28.86 -7.00
CA VAL A 86 -0.82 -29.50 -8.32
C VAL A 86 -1.93 -28.92 -9.19
N THR A 87 -1.65 -28.69 -10.47
CA THR A 87 -2.64 -28.27 -11.47
C THR A 87 -3.16 -29.48 -12.23
N GLY A 88 -4.48 -29.68 -12.18
CA GLY A 88 -5.17 -30.74 -12.91
C GLY A 88 -5.25 -30.48 -14.40
N SER A 89 -5.75 -31.49 -15.13
CA SER A 89 -5.97 -31.39 -16.58
C SER A 89 -7.03 -30.34 -16.95
N ASP A 90 -7.84 -29.90 -15.99
CA ASP A 90 -8.90 -28.88 -16.11
C ASP A 90 -8.37 -27.45 -15.97
N GLY A 91 -7.07 -27.30 -15.70
CA GLY A 91 -6.41 -26.01 -15.48
C GLY A 91 -6.60 -25.47 -14.06
N ASN A 92 -7.32 -26.18 -13.18
CA ASN A 92 -7.50 -25.76 -11.79
C ASN A 92 -6.32 -26.24 -10.93
N GLU A 93 -5.76 -25.35 -10.13
CA GLU A 93 -4.78 -25.71 -9.09
C GLU A 93 -5.51 -26.10 -7.80
N ILE A 94 -5.09 -27.23 -7.22
CA ILE A 94 -5.48 -27.61 -5.86
C ILE A 94 -4.28 -27.50 -4.92
N SER A 95 -4.55 -27.20 -3.66
CA SER A 95 -3.54 -27.02 -2.61
C SER A 95 -3.97 -27.72 -1.33
N VAL A 96 -3.06 -28.47 -0.70
CA VAL A 96 -3.27 -29.09 0.62
C VAL A 96 -2.06 -28.87 1.51
N THR A 97 -2.27 -28.65 2.81
CA THR A 97 -1.20 -28.41 3.78
C THR A 97 -0.95 -29.62 4.67
N ARG A 98 0.30 -29.76 5.13
CA ARG A 98 0.75 -30.75 6.12
C ARG A 98 1.52 -30.04 7.22
N THR A 99 1.21 -30.37 8.46
CA THR A 99 1.97 -29.95 9.63
C THR A 99 3.01 -31.01 10.00
N VAL A 100 4.27 -30.60 10.12
CA VAL A 100 5.38 -31.43 10.58
C VAL A 100 5.85 -30.90 11.93
N THR A 101 5.67 -31.70 12.98
CA THR A 101 6.13 -31.36 14.33
C THR A 101 7.46 -32.04 14.59
N VAL A 102 8.52 -31.25 14.77
CA VAL A 102 9.85 -31.72 15.17
C VAL A 102 9.99 -31.56 16.68
N LEU A 103 10.07 -32.67 17.40
CA LEU A 103 10.31 -32.75 18.84
C LEU A 103 11.80 -32.49 19.14
N THR A 104 12.08 -32.08 20.37
CA THR A 104 13.45 -32.00 20.87
C THR A 104 14.11 -33.39 20.91
N GLU A 105 15.44 -33.46 20.92
CA GLU A 105 16.19 -34.74 21.07
C GLU A 105 15.71 -35.58 22.26
N ASP A 106 15.24 -34.90 23.30
CA ASP A 106 14.74 -35.48 24.54
C ASP A 106 13.28 -35.96 24.51
N GLY A 107 12.61 -35.79 23.37
CA GLY A 107 11.23 -36.21 23.10
C GLY A 107 10.16 -35.23 23.57
N CYS A 108 10.51 -33.97 23.88
CA CYS A 108 9.55 -32.96 24.26
C CYS A 108 8.99 -32.21 23.05
N GLY A 109 7.78 -31.65 23.19
CA GLY A 109 7.18 -30.81 22.16
C GLY A 109 8.02 -29.57 21.83
N PRO A 110 7.78 -28.91 20.69
CA PRO A 110 8.52 -27.72 20.24
C PRO A 110 8.63 -26.60 21.28
N ASN A 111 7.60 -26.47 22.12
CA ASN A 111 7.46 -25.39 23.09
C ASN A 111 7.70 -25.88 24.51
N GLN A 112 8.41 -27.01 24.65
CA GLN A 112 8.63 -27.69 25.91
C GLN A 112 10.10 -27.99 26.13
N ARG A 113 10.49 -28.00 27.40
CA ARG A 113 11.82 -28.46 27.84
C ARG A 113 11.69 -29.59 28.84
N LYS A 114 12.69 -30.45 28.91
CA LYS A 114 12.74 -31.53 29.89
C LYS A 114 13.30 -31.01 31.21
N VAL A 115 12.53 -31.15 32.28
CA VAL A 115 12.94 -30.86 33.66
C VAL A 115 12.63 -32.08 34.51
N ASP A 116 13.65 -32.67 35.13
CA ASP A 116 13.53 -33.88 35.95
C ASP A 116 12.80 -35.04 35.26
N GLY A 117 13.02 -35.19 33.94
CA GLY A 117 12.42 -36.25 33.13
C GLY A 117 10.99 -35.98 32.65
N VAL A 118 10.41 -34.82 32.98
CA VAL A 118 9.07 -34.40 32.56
C VAL A 118 9.18 -33.23 31.57
N CYS A 119 8.42 -33.27 30.48
CA CYS A 119 8.31 -32.14 29.57
C CYS A 119 7.43 -31.06 30.21
N VAL A 120 7.98 -29.87 30.37
CA VAL A 120 7.30 -28.70 30.90
C VAL A 120 7.27 -27.60 29.85
N ASP A 121 6.15 -26.88 29.79
CA ASP A 121 5.98 -25.80 28.82
C ASP A 121 7.00 -24.67 29.09
N ILE A 122 7.49 -24.12 28.00
CA ILE A 122 8.35 -22.93 27.98
C ILE A 122 7.42 -21.73 27.85
N GLU A 123 7.58 -20.75 28.75
CA GLU A 123 6.81 -19.51 28.67
C GLU A 123 7.00 -18.84 27.30
N PRO A 124 5.91 -18.41 26.63
CA PRO A 124 6.00 -17.74 25.35
C PRO A 124 6.84 -16.46 25.43
N SER A 125 7.64 -16.20 24.41
CA SER A 125 8.34 -14.91 24.30
C SER A 125 7.40 -13.84 23.74
N GLU A 126 7.42 -12.63 24.31
CA GLU A 126 6.60 -11.52 23.80
C GLU A 126 7.24 -10.95 22.51
N ILE A 127 6.45 -10.75 21.46
CA ILE A 127 6.82 -9.96 20.27
C ILE A 127 5.97 -8.69 20.25
N VAL A 128 6.61 -7.54 20.26
CA VAL A 128 5.97 -6.24 20.25
C VAL A 128 6.02 -5.64 18.84
N ILE A 129 4.86 -5.29 18.30
CA ILE A 129 4.71 -4.57 17.03
C ILE A 129 4.17 -3.17 17.33
N MET A 130 4.98 -2.15 17.07
CA MET A 130 4.59 -0.76 17.31
C MET A 130 3.97 -0.14 16.06
N HIS A 131 2.80 0.48 16.21
CA HIS A 131 2.04 1.06 15.08
C HIS A 131 1.43 2.41 15.41
N GLY A 132 1.22 3.26 14.39
CA GLY A 132 0.56 4.56 14.55
C GLY A 132 -0.94 4.46 14.82
N ALA A 133 -1.57 3.40 14.31
CA ALA A 133 -2.98 3.10 14.44
C ALA A 133 -3.16 1.62 14.82
N THR A 134 -3.02 1.27 16.10
CA THR A 134 -3.15 -0.13 16.53
C THR A 134 -4.54 -0.70 16.26
N TYR A 135 -5.57 0.13 16.31
CA TYR A 135 -6.94 -0.23 16.00
C TYR A 135 -7.17 -0.69 14.54
N GLU A 136 -6.24 -0.42 13.63
CA GLU A 136 -6.32 -0.93 12.25
C GLU A 136 -5.70 -2.31 12.07
N ILE A 137 -4.75 -2.68 12.94
CA ILE A 137 -3.90 -3.87 12.75
C ILE A 137 -4.05 -4.94 13.83
N ASP A 138 -4.49 -4.57 15.04
CA ASP A 138 -4.71 -5.49 16.15
C ASP A 138 -6.15 -6.05 16.06
N PRO A 139 -6.32 -7.31 15.64
CA PRO A 139 -7.65 -7.87 15.43
C PRO A 139 -8.42 -8.10 16.75
N PHE A 140 -7.76 -7.97 17.90
CA PHE A 140 -8.37 -8.03 19.23
C PHE A 140 -8.66 -6.64 19.82
N HIS A 141 -8.30 -5.56 19.12
CA HIS A 141 -8.59 -4.21 19.58
C HIS A 141 -10.11 -3.98 19.68
N PRO A 142 -10.63 -3.34 20.76
CA PRO A 142 -12.07 -3.15 20.93
C PRO A 142 -12.75 -2.36 19.81
N ASN A 143 -12.00 -1.43 19.20
CA ASN A 143 -12.46 -0.58 18.08
C ASN A 143 -11.79 -0.98 16.76
N PHE A 144 -11.57 -2.28 16.52
CA PHE A 144 -10.90 -2.73 15.31
C PHE A 144 -11.62 -2.23 14.04
N SER A 145 -10.89 -1.51 13.18
CA SER A 145 -11.41 -0.95 11.91
C SER A 145 -10.88 -1.67 10.67
N GLY A 146 -9.95 -2.62 10.84
CA GLY A 146 -9.43 -3.41 9.74
C GLY A 146 -10.45 -4.42 9.18
N THR A 147 -10.09 -5.07 8.09
CA THR A 147 -10.93 -6.09 7.45
C THR A 147 -10.62 -7.49 7.99
N GLN A 148 -11.57 -8.41 7.84
CA GLN A 148 -11.38 -9.84 8.11
C GLN A 148 -11.00 -10.17 9.58
N GLN A 149 -11.58 -9.45 10.54
CA GLN A 149 -11.23 -9.54 11.97
C GLN A 149 -11.12 -10.98 12.50
N LEU A 150 -12.17 -11.80 12.32
CA LEU A 150 -12.18 -13.17 12.84
C LEU A 150 -11.07 -14.05 12.24
N GLN A 151 -10.81 -13.91 10.93
CA GLN A 151 -9.75 -14.65 10.26
C GLN A 151 -8.37 -14.23 10.81
N ARG A 152 -8.15 -12.94 11.01
CA ARG A 152 -6.91 -12.42 11.63
C ARG A 152 -6.75 -12.87 13.08
N GLN A 153 -7.82 -12.90 13.88
CA GLN A 153 -7.77 -13.43 15.24
C GLN A 153 -7.38 -14.91 15.27
N ASN A 154 -7.99 -15.73 14.41
CA ASN A 154 -7.66 -17.15 14.32
C ASN A 154 -6.21 -17.32 13.87
N ARG A 155 -5.80 -16.57 12.84
CA ARG A 155 -4.43 -16.60 12.34
C ARG A 155 -3.41 -16.22 13.39
N GLN A 156 -3.66 -15.16 14.16
CA GLN A 156 -2.76 -14.76 15.24
C GLN A 156 -2.64 -15.87 16.30
N ARG A 157 -3.74 -16.51 16.72
CA ARG A 157 -3.68 -17.61 17.70
C ARG A 157 -2.86 -18.80 17.18
N GLU A 158 -3.06 -19.17 15.91
CA GLU A 158 -2.29 -20.23 15.26
C GLU A 158 -0.79 -19.90 15.24
N VAL A 159 -0.43 -18.65 14.90
CA VAL A 159 0.96 -18.19 14.86
C VAL A 159 1.58 -18.13 16.27
N GLU A 160 0.84 -17.65 17.27
CA GLU A 160 1.27 -17.61 18.67
C GLU A 160 1.57 -19.02 19.21
N GLU A 161 0.70 -19.99 18.94
CA GLU A 161 0.90 -21.40 19.32
C GLU A 161 2.07 -22.03 18.55
N LEU A 162 2.12 -21.81 17.23
CA LEU A 162 3.13 -22.37 16.33
C LEU A 162 4.56 -21.98 16.74
N TYR A 163 4.76 -20.72 17.12
CA TYR A 163 6.08 -20.15 17.40
C TYR A 163 6.38 -19.96 18.88
N ASN A 164 5.46 -20.33 19.77
CA ASN A 164 5.54 -20.06 21.21
C ASN A 164 5.79 -18.59 21.53
N VAL A 165 4.97 -17.72 20.94
CA VAL A 165 5.08 -16.28 21.12
C VAL A 165 3.77 -15.71 21.61
N THR A 166 3.86 -14.53 22.20
CA THR A 166 2.70 -13.70 22.50
C THR A 166 2.85 -12.40 21.74
N ILE A 167 1.88 -12.07 20.90
CA ILE A 167 1.97 -10.91 20.01
C ILE A 167 1.25 -9.74 20.67
N ARG A 168 1.91 -8.58 20.69
CA ARG A 168 1.41 -7.36 21.31
C ARG A 168 1.55 -6.19 20.37
N TYR A 169 0.43 -5.57 20.04
CA TYR A 169 0.40 -4.31 19.31
C TYR A 169 0.45 -3.15 20.30
N ARG A 170 1.36 -2.20 20.08
CA ARG A 170 1.50 -1.02 20.94
C ARG A 170 1.47 0.26 20.10
N SER A 171 0.81 1.28 20.63
CA SER A 171 0.91 2.62 20.07
C SER A 171 2.28 3.20 20.37
N TYR A 172 2.74 4.12 19.52
CA TYR A 172 3.89 4.95 19.86
C TYR A 172 3.59 5.82 21.09
N PRO A 173 4.62 6.19 21.88
CA PRO A 173 4.46 7.09 23.02
C PRO A 173 3.77 8.42 22.63
N ASP A 174 2.95 8.97 23.52
CA ASP A 174 2.18 10.20 23.27
C ASP A 174 3.05 11.42 22.91
N ASN A 175 4.31 11.46 23.38
CA ASN A 175 5.28 12.50 23.06
C ASN A 175 6.07 12.25 21.77
N ALA A 176 5.90 11.08 21.14
CA ALA A 176 6.55 10.68 19.90
C ALA A 176 5.57 10.04 18.89
N PRO A 177 4.37 10.64 18.67
CA PRO A 177 3.31 9.97 17.93
C PRO A 177 3.56 9.98 16.42
N TRP A 178 4.39 10.89 15.87
CA TRP A 178 4.67 10.99 14.43
C TRP A 178 5.91 11.86 14.17
N GLY A 179 6.49 11.77 12.98
CA GLY A 179 7.49 12.72 12.50
C GLY A 179 8.86 12.58 13.19
N PRO A 180 9.64 13.67 13.25
CA PRO A 180 10.99 13.66 13.83
C PRO A 180 11.05 13.19 15.28
N SER A 181 10.02 13.43 16.08
CA SER A 181 9.96 12.95 17.48
C SER A 181 9.86 11.42 17.55
N ARG A 182 9.12 10.78 16.62
CA ARG A 182 9.06 9.32 16.50
C ARG A 182 10.42 8.74 16.11
N VAL A 183 11.06 9.29 15.08
CA VAL A 183 12.39 8.86 14.63
C VAL A 183 13.39 8.96 15.78
N THR A 184 13.40 10.10 16.49
CA THR A 184 14.26 10.32 17.65
C THR A 184 14.00 9.29 18.76
N ALA A 185 12.74 8.99 19.08
CA ALA A 185 12.40 8.02 20.11
C ALA A 185 12.88 6.61 19.76
N ILE A 186 12.73 6.18 18.49
CA ILE A 186 13.25 4.89 18.01
C ILE A 186 14.78 4.84 18.18
N ILE A 187 15.49 5.87 17.71
CA ILE A 187 16.96 5.96 17.81
C ILE A 187 17.41 5.93 19.27
N GLN A 188 16.79 6.74 20.15
CA GLN A 188 17.15 6.79 21.57
C GLN A 188 16.92 5.45 22.27
N SER A 189 15.85 4.74 21.92
CA SER A 189 15.57 3.40 22.45
C SER A 189 16.68 2.40 22.07
N SER A 190 17.15 2.45 20.82
CA SER A 190 18.28 1.65 20.34
C SER A 190 19.57 1.98 21.08
N VAL A 191 19.93 3.26 21.18
CA VAL A 191 21.15 3.71 21.89
C VAL A 191 21.16 3.27 23.36
N SER A 192 19.98 3.20 23.99
CA SER A 192 19.87 2.75 25.38
C SER A 192 19.86 1.23 25.58
N GLY A 193 19.71 0.45 24.50
CA GLY A 193 19.45 -0.99 24.53
C GLY A 193 18.04 -1.38 25.00
N ASN A 194 17.22 -0.42 25.44
CA ASN A 194 15.83 -0.63 25.82
C ASN A 194 14.92 -0.28 24.64
N HIS A 195 14.90 -1.16 23.63
CA HIS A 195 14.09 -0.98 22.43
C HIS A 195 12.61 -0.82 22.76
N LEU A 196 11.91 0.03 22.00
CA LEU A 196 10.48 0.26 22.18
C LEU A 196 9.63 -0.94 21.74
N ALA A 197 10.11 -1.71 20.76
CA ALA A 197 9.44 -2.87 20.18
C ALA A 197 10.42 -3.75 19.38
N ASP A 198 10.01 -4.95 18.98
CA ASP A 198 10.75 -5.79 18.03
C ASP A 198 10.52 -5.32 16.58
N ILE A 199 9.33 -4.76 16.28
CA ILE A 199 8.96 -4.21 14.96
C ILE A 199 8.46 -2.77 15.10
N TYR A 200 8.99 -1.88 14.26
CA TYR A 200 8.54 -0.50 14.12
C TYR A 200 7.76 -0.29 12.83
N TRP A 201 6.59 0.33 12.91
CA TRP A 201 5.91 0.90 11.75
C TRP A 201 6.29 2.37 11.54
N SER A 202 6.78 2.72 10.36
CA SER A 202 7.18 4.08 10.01
C SER A 202 6.94 4.35 8.51
N VAL A 203 7.70 5.26 7.90
CA VAL A 203 7.60 5.57 6.47
C VAL A 203 8.96 5.52 5.76
N SER A 204 8.95 5.28 4.45
CA SER A 204 10.14 5.23 3.59
C SER A 204 11.08 6.42 3.76
N ASP A 205 10.53 7.60 4.03
CA ASP A 205 11.29 8.86 4.14
C ASP A 205 12.25 8.89 5.35
N TRP A 206 12.08 7.99 6.33
CA TRP A 206 12.90 7.97 7.54
C TRP A 206 13.90 6.82 7.60
N ILE A 207 13.91 5.93 6.58
CA ILE A 207 14.80 4.76 6.55
C ILE A 207 16.27 5.17 6.70
N GLN A 208 16.71 6.18 5.96
CA GLN A 208 18.10 6.66 6.01
C GLN A 208 18.52 7.00 7.45
N GLN A 209 17.72 7.79 8.17
CA GLN A 209 18.04 8.25 9.52
C GLN A 209 18.08 7.09 10.50
N LEU A 210 17.12 6.17 10.40
CA LEU A 210 17.04 4.99 11.27
C LEU A 210 18.19 4.00 11.00
N ALA A 211 18.51 3.75 9.73
CA ALA A 211 19.57 2.84 9.33
C ALA A 211 20.96 3.37 9.70
N ARG A 212 21.23 4.67 9.45
CA ARG A 212 22.50 5.31 9.83
C ARG A 212 22.72 5.35 11.35
N ALA A 213 21.64 5.45 12.12
CA ALA A 213 21.68 5.40 13.57
C ALA A 213 21.69 3.98 14.14
N GLU A 214 21.76 2.95 13.29
CA GLU A 214 21.73 1.53 13.68
C GLU A 214 20.52 1.21 14.58
N ALA A 215 19.38 1.87 14.33
CA ALA A 215 18.15 1.65 15.09
C ALA A 215 17.25 0.55 14.49
N ILE A 216 17.52 0.19 13.23
CA ILE A 216 16.87 -0.87 12.47
C ILE A 216 17.92 -1.70 11.73
N VAL A 217 17.60 -2.94 11.40
CA VAL A 217 18.53 -3.88 10.74
C VAL A 217 18.12 -4.17 9.29
N PRO A 218 19.10 -4.49 8.41
CA PRO A 218 18.81 -5.07 7.11
C PRO A 218 17.98 -6.35 7.23
N VAL A 219 17.02 -6.54 6.33
CA VAL A 219 16.14 -7.70 6.30
C VAL A 219 16.31 -8.56 5.05
N ASP A 220 17.29 -8.26 4.20
CA ASP A 220 17.55 -8.94 2.92
C ASP A 220 17.55 -10.47 3.04
N GLN A 221 18.25 -11.00 4.05
CA GLN A 221 18.36 -12.43 4.29
C GLN A 221 17.01 -13.10 4.61
N TYR A 222 16.13 -12.41 5.34
CA TYR A 222 14.80 -12.89 5.68
C TYR A 222 13.83 -12.67 4.51
N MET A 223 13.94 -11.56 3.81
CA MET A 223 13.16 -11.25 2.62
C MET A 223 13.41 -12.25 1.48
N ASN A 224 14.64 -12.72 1.30
CA ASN A 224 14.99 -13.66 0.23
C ASN A 224 14.58 -15.12 0.51
N THR A 225 14.20 -15.43 1.74
CA THR A 225 13.84 -16.79 2.16
C THR A 225 12.40 -16.90 2.64
N ILE A 226 12.01 -16.07 3.62
CA ILE A 226 10.70 -16.07 4.26
C ILE A 226 9.76 -15.10 3.54
N GLY A 227 10.25 -13.91 3.18
CA GLY A 227 9.47 -12.82 2.60
C GLY A 227 9.37 -12.84 1.07
N VAL A 228 9.43 -14.01 0.43
CA VAL A 228 9.39 -14.16 -1.05
C VAL A 228 8.07 -13.71 -1.68
N ASN A 229 7.03 -13.67 -0.87
CA ASN A 229 5.67 -13.18 -1.10
C ASN A 229 5.52 -11.66 -0.97
N VAL A 230 6.51 -10.95 -0.41
CA VAL A 230 6.48 -9.48 -0.34
C VAL A 230 6.69 -8.91 -1.74
N HIS A 231 5.77 -8.05 -2.18
CA HIS A 231 5.78 -7.42 -3.50
C HIS A 231 7.09 -6.66 -3.78
N ALA A 232 7.55 -6.68 -5.04
CA ALA A 232 8.83 -6.11 -5.45
C ALA A 232 8.93 -4.60 -5.16
N ASP A 233 7.84 -3.86 -5.28
CA ASP A 233 7.81 -2.42 -4.98
C ASP A 233 8.19 -2.13 -3.52
N TYR A 234 7.77 -2.99 -2.58
CA TYR A 234 8.13 -2.82 -1.18
C TYR A 234 9.62 -3.05 -0.92
N ARG A 235 10.27 -3.89 -1.72
CA ARG A 235 11.74 -4.01 -1.70
C ARG A 235 12.37 -2.70 -2.20
N ALA A 236 11.89 -2.16 -3.30
CA ALA A 236 12.43 -0.92 -3.88
C ALA A 236 12.30 0.27 -2.92
N VAL A 237 11.11 0.51 -2.35
CA VAL A 237 10.88 1.63 -1.42
C VAL A 237 11.45 1.40 -0.02
N GLY A 238 11.64 0.14 0.36
CA GLY A 238 12.29 -0.25 1.61
C GLY A 238 13.81 -0.26 1.55
N THR A 239 14.40 -0.01 0.38
CA THR A 239 15.85 -0.05 0.18
C THR A 239 16.51 1.27 0.57
N PHE A 240 17.62 1.17 1.29
CA PHE A 240 18.56 2.26 1.47
C PHE A 240 19.97 1.72 1.23
N LYS A 241 20.69 2.34 0.27
CA LYS A 241 21.93 1.80 -0.31
C LYS A 241 21.71 0.40 -0.89
N ASP A 242 22.52 -0.57 -0.47
CA ASP A 242 22.51 -1.94 -0.98
C ASP A 242 21.65 -2.91 -0.14
N ASN A 243 20.93 -2.40 0.88
CA ASN A 243 20.16 -3.23 1.81
C ASN A 243 18.70 -2.82 1.89
N VAL A 244 17.82 -3.80 2.10
CA VAL A 244 16.39 -3.61 2.37
C VAL A 244 16.18 -3.49 3.87
N TYR A 245 15.54 -2.42 4.32
CA TYR A 245 15.20 -2.16 5.73
C TYR A 245 13.70 -2.10 5.98
N GLY A 246 12.90 -1.97 4.92
CA GLY A 246 11.45 -1.80 5.00
C GLY A 246 10.71 -2.92 4.28
N PHE A 247 9.57 -3.32 4.85
CA PHE A 247 8.70 -4.34 4.27
C PHE A 247 7.22 -4.07 4.61
N SER A 248 6.31 -4.59 3.79
CA SER A 248 4.85 -4.50 3.98
C SER A 248 4.15 -5.64 3.23
N SER A 249 2.84 -5.79 3.41
CA SER A 249 2.05 -6.90 2.86
C SER A 249 1.07 -6.51 1.74
N GLY A 250 1.01 -5.23 1.37
CA GLY A 250 0.11 -4.75 0.31
C GLY A 250 0.73 -4.78 -1.08
N MET A 251 0.15 -3.97 -1.96
CA MET A 251 0.75 -3.52 -3.21
C MET A 251 0.72 -1.99 -3.24
N LEU A 252 1.78 -1.39 -3.76
CA LEU A 252 1.86 0.06 -3.86
C LEU A 252 1.10 0.53 -5.10
N THR A 253 0.37 1.63 -4.98
CA THR A 253 -0.45 2.20 -6.05
C THR A 253 -0.31 3.70 -6.05
N ALA A 254 -0.67 4.33 -7.18
CA ALA A 254 -0.89 5.78 -7.21
C ALA A 254 -1.85 6.16 -6.09
N ASP A 255 -1.51 7.20 -5.35
CA ASP A 255 -2.29 7.70 -4.20
C ASP A 255 -2.83 9.11 -4.43
N SER A 256 -2.34 9.79 -5.47
CA SER A 256 -2.53 11.21 -5.72
C SER A 256 -3.22 11.45 -7.07
N GLY A 257 -4.06 12.48 -7.13
CA GLY A 257 -4.70 12.92 -8.37
C GLY A 257 -5.43 14.24 -8.20
N LEU A 258 -6.18 14.63 -9.24
CA LEU A 258 -7.05 15.79 -9.19
C LEU A 258 -8.49 15.34 -8.92
N TYR A 259 -9.11 15.99 -7.96
CA TYR A 259 -10.48 15.77 -7.57
C TYR A 259 -11.29 17.01 -7.92
N TYR A 260 -12.49 16.82 -8.45
CA TYR A 260 -13.32 17.95 -8.86
C TYR A 260 -14.72 17.85 -8.28
N ASN A 261 -15.35 19.01 -8.08
CA ASN A 261 -16.75 19.11 -7.70
C ASN A 261 -17.61 18.70 -8.91
N ALA A 262 -18.05 17.43 -8.95
CA ALA A 262 -18.76 16.86 -10.09
C ALA A 262 -20.14 17.53 -10.30
N ASP A 263 -20.82 17.89 -9.21
CA ASP A 263 -22.08 18.64 -9.26
C ASP A 263 -21.89 20.00 -9.94
N LEU A 264 -20.84 20.74 -9.54
CA LEU A 264 -20.53 22.04 -10.13
C LEU A 264 -20.17 21.91 -11.60
N VAL A 265 -19.23 21.02 -11.96
CA VAL A 265 -18.82 20.77 -13.35
C VAL A 265 -20.02 20.46 -14.24
N LYS A 266 -20.93 19.60 -13.77
CA LYS A 266 -22.17 19.24 -14.47
C LYS A 266 -23.12 20.43 -14.60
N SER A 267 -23.27 21.24 -13.55
CA SER A 267 -24.16 22.42 -13.55
C SER A 267 -23.71 23.51 -14.51
N LEU A 268 -22.39 23.67 -14.70
CA LEU A 268 -21.79 24.63 -15.63
C LEU A 268 -21.92 24.18 -17.10
N GLY A 269 -22.25 22.91 -17.35
CA GLY A 269 -22.36 22.35 -18.70
C GLY A 269 -21.03 22.30 -19.46
N VAL A 270 -19.91 22.27 -18.73
CA VAL A 270 -18.56 22.09 -19.31
C VAL A 270 -18.25 20.60 -19.48
N ALA A 271 -17.20 20.29 -20.24
CA ALA A 271 -16.77 18.90 -20.41
C ALA A 271 -16.32 18.27 -19.09
N ASN A 272 -16.63 16.99 -18.89
CA ASN A 272 -16.20 16.21 -17.73
C ASN A 272 -14.68 15.93 -17.82
N PRO A 273 -13.86 16.32 -16.83
CA PRO A 273 -12.41 16.10 -16.85
C PRO A 273 -12.00 14.63 -17.01
N THR A 274 -12.67 13.71 -16.33
CA THR A 274 -12.41 12.27 -16.43
C THR A 274 -12.65 11.76 -17.84
N GLN A 275 -13.75 12.16 -18.48
CA GLN A 275 -14.02 11.75 -19.85
C GLN A 275 -12.95 12.29 -20.81
N LEU A 276 -12.52 13.54 -20.64
CA LEU A 276 -11.41 14.10 -21.44
C LEU A 276 -10.12 13.29 -21.28
N PHE A 277 -9.87 12.74 -20.09
CA PHE A 277 -8.73 11.86 -19.85
C PHE A 277 -8.89 10.50 -20.53
N LEU A 278 -10.05 9.85 -20.38
CA LEU A 278 -10.35 8.56 -21.01
C LEU A 278 -10.30 8.66 -22.55
N ASP A 279 -10.70 9.81 -23.11
CA ASP A 279 -10.63 10.10 -24.54
C ASP A 279 -9.21 10.44 -25.02
N GLY A 280 -8.23 10.54 -24.11
CA GLY A 280 -6.84 10.86 -24.41
C GLY A 280 -6.58 12.35 -24.70
N GLU A 281 -7.54 13.23 -24.43
CA GLU A 281 -7.47 14.67 -24.68
C GLU A 281 -6.90 15.47 -23.51
N TRP A 282 -6.70 14.87 -22.33
CA TRP A 282 -6.32 15.57 -21.09
C TRP A 282 -4.84 15.99 -21.03
N THR A 283 -4.52 17.03 -21.78
CA THR A 283 -3.21 17.68 -21.85
C THR A 283 -3.19 19.05 -21.14
N TRP A 284 -2.02 19.67 -21.01
CA TRP A 284 -1.88 21.02 -20.43
C TRP A 284 -2.72 22.07 -21.16
N SER A 285 -2.64 22.13 -22.50
CA SER A 285 -3.47 23.07 -23.29
C SER A 285 -4.96 22.81 -23.10
N ARG A 286 -5.37 21.53 -23.00
CA ARG A 286 -6.77 21.17 -22.74
C ARG A 286 -7.23 21.55 -21.35
N PHE A 287 -6.40 21.30 -20.33
CA PHE A 287 -6.65 21.66 -18.94
C PHE A 287 -6.80 23.18 -18.77
N GLU A 288 -5.90 23.97 -19.36
CA GLU A 288 -5.98 25.43 -19.34
C GLU A 288 -7.26 25.94 -20.01
N THR A 289 -7.59 25.40 -21.20
CA THR A 289 -8.80 25.79 -21.93
C THR A 289 -10.05 25.48 -21.11
N TRP A 290 -10.09 24.30 -20.49
CA TRP A 290 -11.17 23.88 -19.60
C TRP A 290 -11.29 24.80 -18.38
N ALA A 291 -10.18 25.07 -17.68
CA ALA A 291 -10.18 25.93 -16.49
C ALA A 291 -10.60 27.38 -16.81
N THR A 292 -10.17 27.90 -17.97
CA THR A 292 -10.58 29.22 -18.46
C THR A 292 -12.08 29.27 -18.77
N GLN A 293 -12.62 28.22 -19.41
CA GLN A 293 -14.05 28.11 -19.68
C GLN A 293 -14.86 28.04 -18.38
N VAL A 294 -14.41 27.26 -17.41
CA VAL A 294 -15.02 27.16 -16.07
C VAL A 294 -15.02 28.53 -15.40
N GLN A 295 -13.87 29.18 -15.27
CA GLN A 295 -13.75 30.47 -14.58
C GLN A 295 -14.61 31.57 -15.22
N ALA A 296 -14.82 31.53 -16.54
CA ALA A 296 -15.67 32.49 -17.22
C ALA A 296 -17.17 32.39 -16.88
N ILE A 297 -17.61 31.28 -16.28
CA ILE A 297 -19.01 31.03 -15.90
C ILE A 297 -19.20 31.22 -14.38
N LEU A 298 -18.16 30.97 -13.59
CA LEU A 298 -18.16 31.06 -12.13
C LEU A 298 -18.39 32.50 -11.61
N ASP A 299 -18.95 32.59 -10.40
CA ASP A 299 -19.09 33.86 -9.68
C ASP A 299 -17.72 34.39 -9.18
N GLU A 300 -17.67 35.68 -8.77
CA GLU A 300 -16.42 36.36 -8.38
C GLU A 300 -15.67 35.68 -7.21
N ASP A 301 -16.39 34.98 -6.34
CA ASP A 301 -15.81 34.27 -5.18
C ASP A 301 -15.67 32.75 -5.38
N GLU A 302 -15.80 32.29 -6.64
CA GLU A 302 -15.62 30.91 -7.07
C GLU A 302 -14.40 30.78 -8.01
N PHE A 303 -13.74 29.62 -7.97
CA PHE A 303 -12.46 29.43 -8.65
C PHE A 303 -12.43 28.12 -9.45
N ALA A 304 -11.83 28.17 -10.63
CA ALA A 304 -11.61 26.96 -11.41
C ALA A 304 -10.63 26.01 -10.71
N ILE A 305 -9.52 26.53 -10.18
CA ILE A 305 -8.40 25.74 -9.66
C ILE A 305 -8.16 26.07 -8.19
N GLY A 306 -8.01 25.04 -7.35
CA GLY A 306 -7.60 25.18 -5.95
C GLY A 306 -6.38 24.34 -5.59
N GLY A 307 -6.00 24.40 -4.32
CA GLY A 307 -4.87 23.68 -3.75
C GLY A 307 -3.53 24.37 -3.94
N MET A 308 -2.48 23.81 -3.36
CA MET A 308 -1.13 24.41 -3.44
C MET A 308 -0.41 23.97 -4.73
N PRO A 309 0.20 24.91 -5.50
CA PRO A 309 0.89 24.59 -6.76
C PRO A 309 1.98 23.51 -6.67
N SER A 310 2.68 23.41 -5.53
CA SER A 310 3.70 22.39 -5.28
C SER A 310 3.21 20.95 -5.49
N TYR A 311 1.94 20.64 -5.24
CA TYR A 311 1.39 19.30 -5.47
C TYR A 311 1.09 19.04 -6.94
N TYR A 312 0.73 20.09 -7.69
CA TYR A 312 0.68 20.02 -9.15
C TYR A 312 2.09 19.83 -9.71
N VAL A 313 3.08 20.56 -9.21
CA VAL A 313 4.49 20.40 -9.60
C VAL A 313 4.97 18.97 -9.42
N GLU A 314 4.80 18.39 -8.24
CA GLU A 314 5.29 17.05 -7.94
C GLU A 314 4.72 16.00 -8.89
N ASN A 315 3.45 16.14 -9.28
CA ASN A 315 2.78 15.17 -10.15
C ASN A 315 2.88 15.49 -11.64
N MET A 316 3.05 16.76 -12.04
CA MET A 316 3.06 17.17 -13.46
C MET A 316 4.47 17.21 -14.06
N VAL A 317 5.52 17.42 -13.25
CA VAL A 317 6.90 17.37 -13.74
C VAL A 317 7.23 16.00 -14.38
N PRO A 318 6.88 14.85 -13.77
CA PRO A 318 7.03 13.53 -14.39
C PRO A 318 6.25 13.37 -15.70
N LEU A 319 5.07 13.98 -15.79
CA LEU A 319 4.21 13.98 -16.98
C LEU A 319 4.64 14.99 -18.05
N ASN A 320 5.83 15.57 -17.89
CA ASN A 320 6.57 16.31 -18.91
C ASN A 320 7.96 15.68 -19.15
N GLY A 321 8.16 14.41 -18.75
CA GLY A 321 9.45 13.71 -18.87
C GLY A 321 10.51 14.18 -17.86
N GLY A 322 10.08 14.89 -16.82
CA GLY A 322 10.94 15.39 -15.76
C GLY A 322 11.00 14.50 -14.52
N ARG A 323 11.80 14.91 -13.52
CA ARG A 323 11.86 14.38 -12.14
C ARG A 323 12.33 15.50 -11.22
N LEU A 324 12.04 15.41 -9.92
CA LEU A 324 12.60 16.35 -8.95
C LEU A 324 13.98 15.90 -8.49
N ILE A 325 14.13 14.61 -8.21
CA ILE A 325 15.41 13.94 -7.96
C ILE A 325 15.61 12.82 -8.98
N ASN A 326 16.83 12.70 -9.52
CA ASN A 326 17.21 11.58 -10.36
C ASN A 326 18.23 10.72 -9.62
N MET A 327 17.73 9.62 -9.03
CA MET A 327 18.53 8.67 -8.26
C MET A 327 19.57 7.94 -9.09
N THR A 328 19.23 7.54 -10.32
CA THR A 328 20.14 6.83 -11.22
C THR A 328 21.39 7.64 -11.54
N LEU A 329 21.25 8.96 -11.66
CA LEU A 329 22.35 9.87 -11.96
C LEU A 329 22.88 10.60 -10.72
N GLY A 330 22.33 10.34 -9.53
CA GLY A 330 22.69 11.03 -8.29
C GLY A 330 22.57 12.55 -8.37
N ARG A 331 21.54 13.09 -9.04
CA ARG A 331 21.41 14.54 -9.27
C ARG A 331 20.06 15.12 -8.88
N VAL A 332 20.09 16.34 -8.36
CA VAL A 332 18.91 17.19 -8.21
C VAL A 332 18.45 17.68 -9.58
N ALA A 333 17.20 17.36 -9.93
CA ALA A 333 16.64 17.53 -11.27
C ALA A 333 15.52 18.58 -11.35
N PHE A 334 15.04 19.14 -10.22
CA PHE A 334 13.95 20.12 -10.20
C PHE A 334 14.20 21.45 -10.92
N HIS A 335 15.38 21.66 -11.53
CA HIS A 335 15.73 22.85 -12.32
C HIS A 335 15.88 22.55 -13.83
N GLN A 336 15.65 21.31 -14.25
CA GLN A 336 15.75 20.93 -15.66
C GLN A 336 14.60 21.49 -16.49
N ALA A 337 14.74 21.52 -17.82
CA ALA A 337 13.77 22.14 -18.73
C ALA A 337 12.32 21.66 -18.49
N PRO A 338 12.03 20.35 -18.44
CA PRO A 338 10.69 19.86 -18.09
C PRO A 338 10.07 20.43 -16.81
N ALA A 339 10.91 20.61 -15.78
CA ALA A 339 10.45 21.14 -14.50
C ALA A 339 10.15 22.64 -14.60
N LEU A 340 11.04 23.40 -15.24
CA LEU A 340 10.86 24.84 -15.43
C LEU A 340 9.65 25.16 -16.31
N GLU A 341 9.42 24.39 -17.37
CA GLU A 341 8.23 24.49 -18.22
C GLU A 341 6.94 24.25 -17.41
N THR A 342 6.95 23.25 -16.53
CA THR A 342 5.83 22.98 -15.61
C THR A 342 5.57 24.18 -14.70
N TYR A 343 6.63 24.80 -14.15
CA TYR A 343 6.48 25.98 -13.28
C TYR A 343 5.93 27.18 -14.03
N THR A 344 6.41 27.42 -15.25
CA THR A 344 5.93 28.49 -16.11
C THR A 344 4.46 28.28 -16.49
N PHE A 345 4.07 27.04 -16.84
CA PHE A 345 2.68 26.71 -17.12
C PHE A 345 1.78 27.01 -15.92
N LEU A 346 2.10 26.48 -14.73
CA LEU A 346 1.31 26.71 -13.52
C LEU A 346 1.27 28.18 -13.11
N LYS A 347 2.38 28.92 -13.25
CA LYS A 347 2.43 30.36 -13.02
C LYS A 347 1.48 31.10 -13.96
N SER A 348 1.42 30.71 -15.22
CA SER A 348 0.50 31.32 -16.20
C SER A 348 -0.97 31.11 -15.84
N LEU A 349 -1.33 30.01 -15.16
CA LEU A 349 -2.70 29.79 -14.67
C LEU A 349 -3.05 30.75 -13.51
N VAL A 350 -2.08 31.00 -12.62
CA VAL A 350 -2.24 31.99 -11.54
C VAL A 350 -2.36 33.40 -12.11
N GLU A 351 -1.54 33.76 -13.11
CA GLU A 351 -1.58 35.08 -13.77
C GLU A 351 -2.86 35.33 -14.58
N LYS A 352 -3.63 34.27 -14.89
CA LYS A 352 -4.95 34.33 -15.54
C LYS A 352 -6.11 34.37 -14.53
N ASP A 353 -5.82 34.55 -13.24
CA ASP A 353 -6.80 34.56 -12.15
C ASP A 353 -7.68 33.29 -12.10
N LEU A 354 -7.14 32.14 -12.54
CA LEU A 354 -7.86 30.85 -12.52
C LEU A 354 -7.74 30.12 -11.17
N TRP A 355 -6.87 30.61 -10.28
CA TRP A 355 -6.50 29.95 -9.04
C TRP A 355 -7.10 30.66 -7.84
N GLU A 356 -7.56 29.89 -6.85
CA GLU A 356 -8.04 30.47 -5.59
C GLU A 356 -7.00 31.35 -4.89
N THR A 357 -7.48 32.37 -4.18
CA THR A 357 -6.63 33.41 -3.57
C THR A 357 -5.90 32.94 -2.31
N ALA A 358 -6.51 32.03 -1.53
CA ALA A 358 -5.98 31.51 -0.28
C ALA A 358 -5.93 29.97 -0.27
N PRO A 359 -5.12 29.35 -1.15
CA PRO A 359 -5.09 27.91 -1.28
C PRO A 359 -4.50 27.22 -0.07
N SER A 360 -4.97 26.01 0.14
CA SER A 360 -4.51 25.05 1.14
C SER A 360 -4.56 23.67 0.52
N TYR A 361 -3.67 22.77 0.91
CA TYR A 361 -3.65 21.41 0.36
C TYR A 361 -4.49 20.44 1.19
N ASP A 362 -4.05 20.18 2.43
CA ASP A 362 -4.46 19.06 3.27
C ASP A 362 -5.99 18.83 3.38
N ALA A 363 -6.68 19.51 4.28
CA ALA A 363 -8.15 19.54 4.27
C ALA A 363 -8.70 20.38 3.10
N GLY A 364 -7.87 20.96 2.24
CA GLY A 364 -8.26 22.00 1.28
C GLY A 364 -8.51 23.37 1.92
N SER A 365 -8.89 24.34 1.10
CA SER A 365 -9.21 25.70 1.52
C SER A 365 -10.66 25.83 2.02
N PRO A 366 -11.04 26.94 2.70
CA PRO A 366 -12.43 27.24 2.99
C PRO A 366 -13.32 27.30 1.73
N SER A 367 -12.76 27.73 0.59
CA SER A 367 -13.48 27.78 -0.69
C SER A 367 -13.75 26.38 -1.23
N TRP A 368 -12.76 25.48 -1.18
CA TRP A 368 -12.94 24.07 -1.53
C TRP A 368 -14.00 23.40 -0.66
N GLN A 369 -13.89 23.57 0.66
CA GLN A 369 -14.85 23.01 1.63
C GLN A 369 -16.28 23.55 1.44
N ALA A 370 -16.42 24.75 0.90
CA ALA A 370 -17.71 25.35 0.57
C ALA A 370 -18.24 24.99 -0.83
N GLY A 371 -17.52 24.17 -1.61
CA GLY A 371 -17.89 23.79 -2.97
C GLY A 371 -17.62 24.85 -4.04
N LYS A 372 -16.85 25.90 -3.71
CA LYS A 372 -16.56 27.06 -4.59
C LYS A 372 -15.31 26.89 -5.46
N VAL A 373 -14.73 25.69 -5.48
CA VAL A 373 -13.54 25.38 -6.26
C VAL A 373 -13.87 24.19 -7.15
N ALA A 374 -13.65 24.32 -8.46
CA ALA A 374 -14.03 23.28 -9.40
C ALA A 374 -13.08 22.08 -9.36
N ILE A 375 -11.75 22.26 -9.33
CA ILE A 375 -10.77 21.18 -9.26
C ILE A 375 -9.66 21.44 -8.22
N HIS A 376 -9.25 20.39 -7.51
CA HIS A 376 -8.32 20.46 -6.39
C HIS A 376 -7.43 19.20 -6.33
N PRO A 377 -6.12 19.32 -6.02
CA PRO A 377 -5.24 18.17 -5.86
C PRO A 377 -5.52 17.46 -4.54
N GLY A 378 -5.36 16.14 -4.48
CA GLY A 378 -5.50 15.43 -3.21
C GLY A 378 -5.02 14.01 -3.24
N GLN A 379 -5.24 13.33 -2.12
CA GLN A 379 -4.92 11.92 -1.96
C GLN A 379 -6.19 11.10 -1.75
N LEU A 380 -6.15 9.84 -2.19
CA LEU A 380 -7.30 8.94 -2.13
C LEU A 380 -7.86 8.74 -0.71
N TRP A 381 -7.01 8.80 0.31
CA TRP A 381 -7.48 8.69 1.69
C TRP A 381 -8.27 9.92 2.17
N PHE A 382 -8.16 11.08 1.50
CA PHE A 382 -8.93 12.27 1.86
C PHE A 382 -10.43 12.06 1.65
N VAL A 383 -10.80 11.33 0.59
CA VAL A 383 -12.18 11.15 0.10
C VAL A 383 -13.15 10.74 1.21
N THR A 384 -12.73 9.83 2.09
CA THR A 384 -13.59 9.27 3.15
C THR A 384 -13.21 9.71 4.55
N ALA A 385 -12.14 10.49 4.72
CA ALA A 385 -11.67 10.88 6.05
C ALA A 385 -12.49 12.06 6.60
N ASP A 386 -13.10 11.89 7.78
CA ASP A 386 -13.95 12.91 8.44
C ASP A 386 -13.22 14.23 8.68
N ASN A 387 -11.93 14.16 8.98
CA ASN A 387 -11.07 15.33 9.17
C ASN A 387 -10.51 15.89 7.83
N ARG A 388 -10.99 15.38 6.69
CA ARG A 388 -10.64 15.81 5.34
C ARG A 388 -11.91 16.04 4.51
N TRP A 389 -12.27 15.12 3.62
CA TRP A 389 -13.33 15.32 2.62
C TRP A 389 -14.54 14.41 2.82
N GLY A 390 -14.56 13.57 3.86
CA GLY A 390 -15.71 12.70 4.16
C GLY A 390 -17.02 13.44 4.48
N GLY A 391 -16.93 14.76 4.76
CA GLY A 391 -18.08 15.62 5.04
C GLY A 391 -18.40 16.67 3.96
N LEU A 392 -17.80 16.57 2.76
CA LEU A 392 -18.13 17.49 1.66
C LEU A 392 -19.61 17.35 1.26
N ASN A 393 -20.21 18.47 0.85
CA ASN A 393 -21.63 18.54 0.50
C ASN A 393 -21.88 18.46 -1.02
N PHE A 394 -20.90 17.96 -1.78
CA PHE A 394 -20.95 17.78 -3.22
C PHE A 394 -20.29 16.47 -3.63
N GLU A 395 -20.66 15.95 -4.78
CA GLU A 395 -20.07 14.74 -5.34
C GLU A 395 -18.63 14.99 -5.82
N LEU A 396 -17.71 14.09 -5.46
CA LEU A 396 -16.31 14.14 -5.91
C LEU A 396 -16.13 13.29 -7.17
N GLY A 397 -15.69 13.94 -8.24
CA GLY A 397 -15.09 13.28 -9.39
C GLY A 397 -13.57 13.15 -9.26
N PHE A 398 -12.97 12.27 -10.06
CA PHE A 398 -11.52 12.04 -10.07
C PHE A 398 -10.96 12.04 -11.50
N VAL A 399 -9.82 12.71 -11.68
CA VAL A 399 -9.03 12.65 -12.92
C VAL A 399 -7.53 12.65 -12.59
N PRO A 400 -6.71 11.85 -13.29
CA PRO A 400 -5.26 11.97 -13.19
C PRO A 400 -4.75 13.36 -13.60
N TYR A 401 -3.53 13.71 -13.18
CA TYR A 401 -2.92 14.96 -13.59
C TYR A 401 -2.72 15.01 -15.12
N PRO A 402 -2.92 16.18 -15.76
CA PRO A 402 -2.74 16.32 -17.20
C PRO A 402 -1.25 16.28 -17.57
N ARG A 403 -0.95 15.69 -18.73
CA ARG A 403 0.40 15.63 -19.31
C ARG A 403 0.70 16.82 -20.20
N ALA A 404 1.98 17.12 -20.43
CA ALA A 404 2.36 18.11 -21.43
C ALA A 404 1.90 17.68 -22.83
N ASP A 405 1.60 18.65 -23.69
CA ASP A 405 0.99 18.40 -25.01
C ASP A 405 1.87 17.54 -25.93
N ASP A 406 3.19 17.66 -25.81
CA ASP A 406 4.19 16.95 -26.58
C ASP A 406 4.87 15.80 -25.81
N PHE A 407 4.41 15.51 -24.59
CA PHE A 407 4.97 14.41 -23.80
C PHE A 407 4.59 13.05 -24.38
N ILE A 408 5.63 12.29 -24.74
CA ILE A 408 5.51 10.90 -25.21
C ILE A 408 6.13 10.00 -24.14
N GLY A 409 5.27 9.37 -23.34
CA GLY A 409 5.65 8.44 -22.29
C GLY A 409 4.43 7.92 -21.55
N ASP A 410 4.65 6.95 -20.67
CA ASP A 410 3.61 6.44 -19.78
C ASP A 410 3.29 7.46 -18.69
N HIS A 411 2.11 7.31 -18.07
CA HIS A 411 1.79 8.04 -16.85
C HIS A 411 2.80 7.68 -15.75
N ALA A 412 3.09 8.63 -14.87
CA ALA A 412 4.00 8.44 -13.74
C ALA A 412 3.53 9.27 -12.54
N SER A 413 3.12 8.59 -11.48
CA SER A 413 2.68 9.15 -10.22
C SER A 413 3.78 9.00 -9.17
N PRO A 414 4.30 10.10 -8.60
CA PRO A 414 5.26 10.01 -7.51
C PRO A 414 4.61 9.40 -6.27
N VAL A 415 5.32 8.49 -5.61
CA VAL A 415 4.99 8.02 -4.26
C VAL A 415 6.12 8.42 -3.32
N SER A 416 5.77 8.88 -2.12
CA SER A 416 6.70 9.26 -1.05
C SER A 416 6.05 8.99 0.31
N GLY A 417 6.82 8.91 1.38
CA GLY A 417 6.27 8.63 2.71
C GLY A 417 5.51 7.29 2.80
N VAL A 418 5.96 6.28 2.05
CA VAL A 418 5.29 4.98 1.97
C VAL A 418 5.34 4.28 3.32
N ALA A 419 4.19 3.81 3.83
CA ALA A 419 4.09 3.11 5.11
C ALA A 419 4.78 1.74 5.08
N LEU A 420 5.66 1.48 6.04
CA LEU A 420 6.52 0.29 6.10
C LEU A 420 6.70 -0.20 7.53
N TYR A 421 7.02 -1.49 7.67
CA TYR A 421 7.56 -2.08 8.89
C TYR A 421 9.08 -2.22 8.80
N HIS A 422 9.74 -2.17 9.96
CA HIS A 422 11.17 -2.34 10.15
C HIS A 422 11.44 -3.24 11.34
N LEU A 423 12.46 -4.10 11.27
CA LEU A 423 12.94 -4.81 12.46
C LEU A 423 13.81 -3.87 13.29
N ALA A 424 13.61 -3.87 14.61
CA ALA A 424 14.49 -3.19 15.54
C ALA A 424 15.88 -3.83 15.54
N SER A 425 16.91 -3.04 15.84
CA SER A 425 18.25 -3.56 16.10
C SER A 425 18.38 -4.21 17.48
N GLY A 426 19.58 -4.72 17.80
CA GLY A 426 19.92 -5.24 19.13
C GLY A 426 19.44 -6.66 19.42
N MET A 427 18.69 -7.28 18.51
CA MET A 427 18.27 -8.68 18.59
C MET A 427 19.40 -9.62 18.12
N THR A 428 19.34 -10.90 18.50
CA THR A 428 20.17 -11.93 17.86
C THR A 428 19.61 -12.28 16.49
N PRO A 429 20.41 -12.79 15.54
CA PRO A 429 19.91 -13.20 14.23
C PRO A 429 18.75 -14.20 14.29
N GLU A 430 18.78 -15.14 15.25
CA GLU A 430 17.69 -16.11 15.45
C GLU A 430 16.40 -15.43 15.89
N ARG A 431 16.51 -14.38 16.72
CA ARG A 431 15.37 -13.60 17.19
C ARG A 431 14.82 -12.70 16.07
N GLU A 432 15.68 -12.05 15.29
CA GLU A 432 15.29 -11.28 14.12
C GLU A 432 14.53 -12.15 13.10
N GLU A 433 15.05 -13.34 12.79
CA GLU A 433 14.40 -14.29 11.89
C GLU A 433 13.02 -14.69 12.42
N LEU A 434 12.92 -15.02 13.71
CA LEU A 434 11.66 -15.37 14.36
C LEU A 434 10.65 -14.23 14.27
N VAL A 435 11.05 -13.00 14.59
CA VAL A 435 10.19 -11.81 14.57
C VAL A 435 9.69 -11.53 13.14
N PHE A 436 10.58 -11.59 12.15
CA PHE A 436 10.21 -11.43 10.75
C PHE A 436 9.25 -12.52 10.29
N ARG A 437 9.54 -13.78 10.64
CA ARG A 437 8.69 -14.93 10.31
C ARG A 437 7.30 -14.80 10.91
N VAL A 438 7.20 -14.43 12.19
CA VAL A 438 5.91 -14.18 12.85
C VAL A 438 5.16 -13.07 12.12
N TRP A 439 5.80 -11.94 11.80
CA TRP A 439 5.15 -10.88 11.03
C TRP A 439 4.64 -11.38 9.67
N ASN A 440 5.44 -12.14 8.93
CA ASN A 440 5.08 -12.65 7.61
C ASN A 440 3.90 -13.63 7.69
N GLU A 441 3.90 -14.52 8.67
CA GLU A 441 2.85 -15.51 8.86
C GLU A 441 1.53 -14.88 9.34
N LEU A 442 1.57 -13.74 10.04
CA LEU A 442 0.35 -13.02 10.43
C LEU A 442 -0.46 -12.48 9.24
N GLN A 443 0.16 -12.31 8.07
CA GLN A 443 -0.50 -11.68 6.94
C GLN A 443 -1.45 -12.65 6.24
N LEU A 444 -2.59 -12.12 5.81
CA LEU A 444 -3.51 -12.80 4.89
C LEU A 444 -3.06 -12.45 3.47
N TRP A 445 -2.05 -13.17 2.99
CA TRP A 445 -1.44 -12.92 1.68
C TRP A 445 -2.44 -13.09 0.55
N ARG A 446 -2.32 -12.21 -0.44
CA ARG A 446 -3.17 -12.12 -1.62
C ARG A 446 -2.29 -12.09 -2.87
N THR A 447 -2.84 -12.59 -3.96
CA THR A 447 -2.27 -12.41 -5.29
C THR A 447 -2.37 -10.94 -5.71
N GLU A 448 -1.54 -10.53 -6.68
CA GLU A 448 -1.60 -9.18 -7.25
C GLU A 448 -2.99 -8.88 -7.86
N GLN A 449 -3.62 -9.88 -8.49
CA GLN A 449 -4.97 -9.74 -9.03
C GLN A 449 -5.99 -9.50 -7.91
N GLU A 450 -5.95 -10.27 -6.82
CA GLU A 450 -6.85 -10.06 -5.67
C GLU A 450 -6.65 -8.68 -5.03
N LEU A 451 -5.41 -8.20 -4.93
CA LEU A 451 -5.13 -6.85 -4.42
C LEU A 451 -5.67 -5.77 -5.36
N ARG A 452 -5.56 -5.97 -6.68
CA ARG A 452 -6.14 -5.07 -7.69
C ARG A 452 -7.67 -5.05 -7.60
N ASP A 453 -8.30 -6.22 -7.52
CA ASP A 453 -9.76 -6.35 -7.43
C ASP A 453 -10.29 -5.73 -6.13
N GLU A 454 -9.62 -5.97 -5.00
CA GLU A 454 -9.98 -5.34 -3.72
C GLU A 454 -9.84 -3.82 -3.75
N PHE A 455 -8.81 -3.32 -4.44
CA PHE A 455 -8.62 -1.88 -4.61
C PHE A 455 -9.71 -1.27 -5.49
N GLU A 456 -10.05 -1.90 -6.62
CA GLU A 456 -11.16 -1.49 -7.49
C GLU A 456 -12.49 -1.46 -6.73
N LEU A 457 -12.79 -2.52 -5.95
CA LEU A 457 -13.96 -2.55 -5.07
C LEU A 457 -13.93 -1.41 -4.05
N THR A 458 -12.76 -1.08 -3.49
CA THR A 458 -12.60 0.06 -2.59
C THR A 458 -12.94 1.37 -3.30
N LEU A 459 -12.49 1.57 -4.54
CA LEU A 459 -12.83 2.75 -5.33
C LEU A 459 -14.33 2.84 -5.64
N LEU A 460 -14.98 1.72 -5.96
CA LEU A 460 -16.44 1.65 -6.16
C LEU A 460 -17.25 2.01 -4.90
N THR A 461 -16.65 1.92 -3.70
CA THR A 461 -17.29 2.44 -2.48
C THR A 461 -17.08 3.94 -2.24
N ARG A 462 -16.18 4.57 -3.00
CA ARG A 462 -15.73 5.96 -2.79
C ARG A 462 -16.19 6.91 -3.88
N PHE A 463 -16.59 6.39 -5.03
CA PHE A 463 -16.99 7.14 -6.21
C PHE A 463 -18.34 6.67 -6.71
N ASP A 464 -19.20 7.63 -7.07
CA ASP A 464 -20.57 7.35 -7.51
C ASP A 464 -20.65 6.95 -9.00
N GLU A 465 -19.67 7.33 -9.83
CA GLU A 465 -19.59 6.97 -11.25
C GLU A 465 -18.40 6.05 -11.57
N GLU A 466 -18.65 5.01 -12.40
CA GLU A 466 -17.65 4.02 -12.81
C GLU A 466 -16.47 4.61 -13.59
N ILE A 467 -16.68 5.71 -14.33
CA ILE A 467 -15.61 6.36 -15.10
C ILE A 467 -14.48 6.89 -14.21
N TYR A 468 -14.78 7.26 -12.96
CA TYR A 468 -13.77 7.72 -12.00
C TYR A 468 -12.88 6.57 -11.56
N VAL A 469 -13.49 5.40 -11.35
CA VAL A 469 -12.79 4.15 -11.04
C VAL A 469 -11.92 3.74 -12.22
N GLU A 470 -12.45 3.74 -13.44
CA GLU A 470 -11.71 3.42 -14.65
C GLU A 470 -10.46 4.30 -14.80
N ALA A 471 -10.61 5.62 -14.69
CA ALA A 471 -9.49 6.55 -14.80
C ALA A 471 -8.43 6.35 -13.70
N TYR A 472 -8.84 5.99 -12.48
CA TYR A 472 -7.92 5.66 -11.40
C TYR A 472 -7.17 4.35 -11.70
N MET A 473 -7.88 3.31 -12.15
CA MET A 473 -7.30 2.01 -12.46
C MET A 473 -6.30 2.05 -13.62
N MET A 474 -6.43 3.01 -14.53
CA MET A 474 -5.43 3.28 -15.59
C MET A 474 -4.07 3.74 -15.08
N ILE A 475 -4.02 4.35 -13.88
CA ILE A 475 -2.77 4.84 -13.26
C ILE A 475 -2.32 4.00 -12.06
N PHE A 476 -3.05 2.95 -11.72
CA PHE A 476 -2.86 2.13 -10.52
C PHE A 476 -1.41 1.69 -10.28
N ASP A 477 -0.77 1.10 -11.30
CA ASP A 477 0.61 0.61 -11.24
C ASP A 477 1.64 1.59 -11.81
N LYS A 478 1.22 2.82 -12.11
CA LYS A 478 2.04 3.83 -12.78
C LYS A 478 2.80 4.68 -11.79
N ILE A 479 3.48 4.04 -10.84
CA ILE A 479 4.16 4.72 -9.74
C ILE A 479 5.68 4.79 -9.89
N TYR A 480 6.30 5.75 -9.21
CA TYR A 480 7.73 5.74 -8.96
C TYR A 480 8.05 6.38 -7.61
N LEU A 481 9.11 5.92 -6.95
CA LEU A 481 9.56 6.52 -5.69
C LEU A 481 10.20 7.90 -5.94
N GLU A 482 9.62 8.94 -5.33
CA GLU A 482 10.19 10.29 -5.30
C GLU A 482 10.79 10.54 -3.91
N ILE A 483 12.10 10.78 -3.86
CA ILE A 483 12.85 10.82 -2.60
C ILE A 483 13.14 12.24 -2.11
N ILE A 484 12.58 13.27 -2.76
CA ILE A 484 12.81 14.67 -2.34
C ILE A 484 12.50 14.93 -0.86
N ASN A 485 11.55 14.18 -0.29
CA ASN A 485 11.20 14.25 1.13
C ASN A 485 12.06 13.35 2.04
N ALA A 486 12.75 12.37 1.45
CA ALA A 486 13.56 11.38 2.16
C ALA A 486 15.02 11.82 2.39
N ILE A 487 15.53 12.80 1.61
CA ILE A 487 16.91 13.30 1.75
C ILE A 487 17.13 14.22 2.97
N GLY A 488 16.19 14.27 3.91
CA GLY A 488 16.36 14.97 5.19
C GLY A 488 16.07 16.47 5.20
N ILE A 489 15.52 17.04 4.11
CA ILE A 489 15.10 18.45 4.07
C ILE A 489 13.59 18.55 4.26
N ASN A 490 13.14 19.26 5.30
CA ASN A 490 11.71 19.50 5.49
C ASN A 490 11.17 20.40 4.35
N PRO A 491 10.11 19.98 3.61
CA PRO A 491 9.63 20.67 2.40
C PRO A 491 9.13 22.10 2.61
N TYR A 492 8.85 22.48 3.87
CA TYR A 492 8.32 23.79 4.25
C TYR A 492 9.29 24.60 5.10
N THR A 493 10.54 24.15 5.25
CA THR A 493 11.56 24.95 5.93
C THR A 493 11.68 26.32 5.28
N PRO A 494 11.64 27.42 6.03
CA PRO A 494 11.80 28.76 5.47
C PRO A 494 13.07 28.84 4.61
N ASP A 495 12.95 29.54 3.48
CA ASP A 495 14.03 29.83 2.52
C ASP A 495 14.67 28.64 1.79
N ILE A 496 14.50 27.39 2.27
CA ILE A 496 15.15 26.20 1.68
C ILE A 496 14.18 25.06 1.34
N GLY A 497 12.98 25.02 1.91
CA GLY A 497 12.00 23.96 1.65
C GLY A 497 11.42 24.05 0.24
N PHE A 498 11.49 22.96 -0.53
CA PHE A 498 11.13 22.95 -1.95
C PHE A 498 9.69 23.38 -2.17
N ARG A 499 8.72 22.77 -1.46
CA ARG A 499 7.30 23.12 -1.56
C ARG A 499 7.06 24.58 -1.20
N GLY A 500 7.65 25.05 -0.10
CA GLY A 500 7.51 26.46 0.33
C GLY A 500 8.03 27.43 -0.72
N GLN A 501 9.23 27.18 -1.24
CA GLN A 501 9.87 28.02 -2.25
C GLN A 501 9.14 28.01 -3.59
N ILE A 502 8.76 26.82 -4.10
CA ILE A 502 8.10 26.74 -5.41
C ILE A 502 6.68 27.29 -5.39
N ASN A 503 5.94 27.10 -4.28
CA ASN A 503 4.63 27.75 -4.08
C ASN A 503 4.77 29.28 -4.15
N ALA A 504 5.75 29.85 -3.47
CA ALA A 504 6.00 31.29 -3.49
C ALA A 504 6.41 31.78 -4.89
N ALA A 505 7.24 31.01 -5.61
CA ALA A 505 7.71 31.40 -6.94
C ALA A 505 6.60 31.38 -7.99
N ILE A 506 5.71 30.40 -7.93
CA ILE A 506 4.56 30.31 -8.84
C ILE A 506 3.54 31.41 -8.51
N ARG A 507 3.22 31.61 -7.22
CA ARG A 507 2.12 32.50 -6.83
C ARG A 507 2.45 33.98 -6.79
N LEU A 508 3.71 34.36 -6.53
CA LEU A 508 4.08 35.77 -6.38
C LEU A 508 4.57 36.33 -7.73
N PRO A 509 4.08 37.50 -8.18
CA PRO A 509 4.39 38.05 -9.49
C PRO A 509 5.86 38.46 -9.65
N ASP A 510 6.54 38.79 -8.55
CA ASP A 510 7.92 39.27 -8.51
C ASP A 510 8.96 38.14 -8.34
N ARG A 511 8.52 36.87 -8.33
CA ARG A 511 9.41 35.73 -8.17
C ARG A 511 9.46 34.88 -9.44
N ASP A 512 10.69 34.65 -9.90
CA ASP A 512 11.00 33.76 -11.02
C ASP A 512 11.29 32.33 -10.51
N PRO A 513 10.53 31.31 -10.95
CA PRO A 513 10.75 29.92 -10.54
C PRO A 513 12.17 29.41 -10.76
N ARG A 514 12.82 29.75 -11.89
CA ARG A 514 14.20 29.33 -12.17
C ARG A 514 15.17 29.86 -11.12
N THR A 515 15.13 31.16 -10.85
CA THR A 515 15.97 31.81 -9.85
C THR A 515 15.78 31.19 -8.46
N VAL A 516 14.54 30.88 -8.10
CA VAL A 516 14.23 30.27 -6.80
C VAL A 516 14.80 28.86 -6.70
N VAL A 517 14.54 27.98 -7.67
CA VAL A 517 15.04 26.59 -7.61
C VAL A 517 16.55 26.51 -7.74
N ASP A 518 17.18 27.37 -8.54
CA ASP A 518 18.64 27.44 -8.66
C ASP A 518 19.30 27.87 -7.34
N SER A 519 18.62 28.69 -6.51
CA SER A 519 19.17 29.13 -5.22
C SER A 519 19.18 28.02 -4.16
N ILE A 520 18.18 27.13 -4.15
CA ILE A 520 18.11 26.01 -3.20
C ILE A 520 18.82 24.76 -3.71
N ARG A 521 19.05 24.62 -5.03
CA ARG A 521 19.67 23.44 -5.64
C ARG A 521 20.93 22.93 -4.94
N PRO A 522 21.94 23.76 -4.60
CA PRO A 522 23.16 23.26 -3.97
C PRO A 522 22.91 22.59 -2.62
N ILE A 523 21.89 23.04 -1.88
CA ILE A 523 21.51 22.47 -0.57
C ILE A 523 20.92 21.07 -0.77
N TYR A 524 20.02 20.91 -1.75
CA TYR A 524 19.46 19.60 -2.10
C TYR A 524 20.51 18.66 -2.68
N GLN A 525 21.48 19.18 -3.45
CA GLN A 525 22.52 18.34 -4.00
C GLN A 525 23.43 17.81 -2.90
N ALA A 526 23.84 18.65 -1.94
CA ALA A 526 24.61 18.18 -0.79
C ALA A 526 23.84 17.15 0.05
N ALA A 527 22.53 17.34 0.24
CA ALA A 527 21.69 16.38 0.95
C ALA A 527 21.50 15.05 0.19
N LEU A 528 21.42 15.12 -1.15
CA LEU A 528 21.37 13.93 -1.99
C LEU A 528 22.71 13.18 -2.02
N ASP A 529 23.82 13.90 -2.10
CA ASP A 529 25.16 13.31 -2.03
C ASP A 529 25.33 12.57 -0.70
N ASP A 530 24.94 13.21 0.42
CA ASP A 530 24.89 12.56 1.73
C ASP A 530 23.92 11.37 1.75
N TYR A 531 22.76 11.45 1.10
CA TYR A 531 21.85 10.30 1.01
C TYR A 531 22.47 9.09 0.29
N LEU A 532 23.29 9.33 -0.73
CA LEU A 532 23.91 8.29 -1.54
C LEU A 532 25.21 7.74 -0.92
N GLU A 533 25.89 8.52 -0.09
CA GLU A 533 27.10 8.13 0.68
C GLU A 533 26.80 7.18 1.84
#